data_AF-A0A938JN69-F1
#
_entry.id   AF-A0A938JN69-F1
#
_cell.length_a   1.000
_cell.length_b   1.000
_cell.length_c   1.000
_cell.angle_alpha   90.00
_cell.angle_beta   90.00
_cell.angle_gamma   90.00
#
_symmetry.space_group_name_H-M   'P 1'
#
loop_
_entity.id
_entity.type
_entity.pdbx_description
1 polymer ?
#
loop_
_entity_poly.entity_id
_entity_poly.type
_entity_poly.pdbx_seq_one_letter_code
_entity_poly.pdbx_strand_id
1 'polypeptide(L)'
;MLQSVKNLLMENLKDELAPEKLSLLPSTYQKIGDIVILDINPELIAIDDVIGKIILKNIPNTRTVCKRTGAISGVGRTPQIEVIAGDNNTETIHKENGCLYKFDVSKIMFSKGN
;
A
#
# COMPACT_ATOMS: atom_id res chain seq x y z
N MET A 1 -12.46 16.15 1.68
CA MET A 1 -12.50 15.13 2.74
C MET A 1 -11.92 13.87 2.12
N LEU A 2 -10.72 13.43 2.50
CA LEU A 2 -10.18 12.16 1.97
C LEU A 2 -11.16 11.06 2.40
N GLN A 3 -11.81 10.43 1.43
CA GLN A 3 -12.59 9.23 1.69
C GLN A 3 -11.64 8.20 2.32
N SER A 4 -12.04 7.62 3.44
CA SER A 4 -11.21 6.59 4.06
C SER A 4 -11.00 5.46 3.06
N VAL A 5 -9.78 4.92 2.97
CA VAL A 5 -9.48 3.82 2.05
C VAL A 5 -10.40 2.62 2.29
N LYS A 6 -10.85 2.45 3.54
CA LYS A 6 -11.85 1.44 3.90
C LYS A 6 -13.18 1.66 3.17
N ASN A 7 -13.70 2.88 3.18
CA ASN A 7 -14.98 3.19 2.51
C ASN A 7 -14.86 3.01 1.00
N LEU A 8 -13.74 3.45 0.42
CA LEU A 8 -13.46 3.24 -1.00
C LEU A 8 -13.51 1.75 -1.35
N LEU A 9 -12.81 0.91 -0.58
CA LEU A 9 -12.78 -0.53 -0.83
C LEU A 9 -14.14 -1.17 -0.60
N MET A 10 -14.86 -0.78 0.46
CA MET A 10 -16.22 -1.26 0.72
C MET A 10 -17.17 -0.94 -0.44
N GLU A 11 -17.15 0.28 -0.96
CA GLU A 11 -18.01 0.69 -2.08
C GLU A 11 -17.76 -0.14 -3.35
N ASN A 12 -16.52 -0.57 -3.57
CA ASN A 12 -16.13 -1.35 -4.74
C ASN A 12 -16.29 -2.87 -4.55
N LEU A 13 -16.35 -3.36 -3.31
CA LEU A 13 -16.28 -4.81 -3.01
C LEU A 13 -17.48 -5.37 -2.25
N LYS A 14 -18.42 -4.52 -1.79
CA LYS A 14 -19.58 -4.94 -0.97
C LYS A 14 -20.49 -5.99 -1.63
N ASP A 15 -20.56 -6.00 -2.96
CA ASP A 15 -21.43 -6.91 -3.71
C ASP A 15 -20.71 -8.22 -4.08
N GLU A 16 -19.38 -8.28 -3.90
CA GLU A 16 -18.51 -9.40 -4.26
C GLU A 16 -17.95 -10.16 -3.03
N LEU A 17 -17.92 -9.52 -1.86
CA LEU A 17 -17.37 -10.08 -0.63
C LEU A 17 -18.45 -10.34 0.42
N ALA A 18 -18.28 -11.44 1.16
CA ALA A 18 -19.06 -11.70 2.36
C ALA A 18 -18.86 -10.59 3.42
N PRO A 19 -19.88 -10.26 4.24
CA PRO A 19 -19.80 -9.19 5.25
C PRO A 19 -18.62 -9.32 6.21
N GLU A 20 -18.29 -10.56 6.59
CA GLU A 20 -17.12 -10.89 7.43
C GLU A 20 -15.81 -10.42 6.79
N LYS A 21 -15.62 -10.65 5.48
CA LYS A 21 -14.43 -10.20 4.75
C LYS A 21 -14.38 -8.69 4.56
N LEU A 22 -15.53 -8.02 4.41
CA LEU A 22 -15.59 -6.55 4.32
C LEU A 22 -15.06 -5.88 5.59
N SER A 23 -15.24 -6.51 6.76
CA SER A 23 -14.72 -5.99 8.03
C SER A 23 -13.18 -5.97 8.07
N LEU A 24 -12.54 -6.89 7.35
CA LEU A 24 -11.08 -7.11 7.28
C LEU A 24 -10.36 -6.22 6.26
N LEU A 25 -11.11 -5.43 5.47
CA LEU A 25 -10.52 -4.53 4.47
C LEU A 25 -9.56 -3.54 5.15
N PRO A 26 -8.41 -3.24 4.52
CA PRO A 26 -7.44 -2.31 5.06
C PRO A 26 -8.07 -0.93 5.26
N SER A 27 -7.78 -0.33 6.42
CA SER A 27 -8.33 0.96 6.83
C SER A 27 -7.36 2.12 6.65
N THR A 28 -6.08 1.82 6.45
CA THR A 28 -5.01 2.79 6.27
C THR A 28 -4.05 2.30 5.19
N TYR A 29 -3.19 3.20 4.72
CA TYR A 29 -2.10 2.90 3.81
C TYR A 29 -0.95 3.86 4.09
N GLN A 30 0.26 3.45 3.73
CA GLN A 30 1.42 4.33 3.68
C GLN A 30 1.66 4.76 2.24
N LYS A 31 1.79 6.06 1.97
CA LYS A 31 2.19 6.57 0.66
C LYS A 31 3.58 7.19 0.72
N ILE A 32 4.48 6.73 -0.13
CA ILE A 32 5.86 7.19 -0.24
C ILE A 32 6.10 7.56 -1.69
N GLY A 33 6.10 8.87 -1.97
CA GLY A 33 6.26 9.36 -3.35
C GLY A 33 5.07 8.90 -4.20
N ASP A 34 5.36 8.10 -5.23
CA ASP A 34 4.38 7.49 -6.14
C ASP A 34 4.03 6.04 -5.78
N ILE A 35 4.43 5.53 -4.61
CA ILE A 35 4.19 4.15 -4.17
C ILE A 35 3.23 4.13 -2.98
N VAL A 36 2.28 3.21 -2.99
CA VAL A 36 1.36 2.92 -1.86
C VAL A 36 1.66 1.54 -1.29
N ILE A 37 1.73 1.43 0.04
CA ILE A 37 1.95 0.18 0.77
C ILE A 37 0.77 -0.06 1.71
N LEU A 38 0.19 -1.25 1.63
CA LEU A 38 -0.97 -1.70 2.42
C LEU A 38 -0.58 -2.82 3.37
N ASP A 39 -1.26 -2.91 4.51
CA ASP A 39 -1.29 -4.10 5.34
C ASP A 39 -2.58 -4.88 5.03
N ILE A 40 -2.46 -6.02 4.35
CA ILE A 40 -3.61 -6.83 3.91
C ILE A 40 -3.79 -8.00 4.89
N ASN A 41 -5.02 -8.18 5.37
CA ASN A 41 -5.34 -9.33 6.22
C ASN A 41 -5.10 -10.64 5.44
N PRO A 42 -4.49 -11.68 6.05
CA PRO A 42 -4.24 -12.96 5.39
C PRO A 42 -5.46 -13.60 4.71
N GLU A 43 -6.66 -13.40 5.26
CA GLU A 43 -7.93 -13.90 4.69
C GLU A 43 -8.33 -13.23 3.37
N LEU A 44 -7.69 -12.11 3.04
CA LEU A 44 -7.91 -11.33 1.82
C LEU A 44 -6.78 -11.49 0.78
N ILE A 45 -5.78 -12.35 1.04
CA ILE A 45 -4.66 -12.57 0.09
C ILE A 45 -5.16 -13.00 -1.29
N ALA A 46 -6.24 -13.79 -1.36
CA ALA A 46 -6.79 -14.27 -2.63
C ALA A 46 -7.35 -13.15 -3.54
N ILE A 47 -7.50 -11.92 -3.03
CA ILE A 47 -8.03 -10.77 -3.76
C ILE A 47 -7.12 -9.54 -3.64
N ASP A 48 -5.86 -9.72 -3.22
CA ASP A 48 -4.95 -8.60 -2.99
C ASP A 48 -4.65 -7.82 -4.27
N ASP A 49 -4.59 -8.47 -5.42
CA ASP A 49 -4.45 -7.85 -6.74
C ASP A 49 -5.66 -6.95 -7.07
N VAL A 50 -6.88 -7.39 -6.71
CA VAL A 50 -8.11 -6.61 -6.89
C VAL A 50 -8.09 -5.37 -6.00
N ILE A 51 -7.73 -5.52 -4.72
CA ILE A 51 -7.52 -4.40 -3.78
C ILE A 51 -6.48 -3.45 -4.37
N GLY A 52 -5.34 -3.97 -4.83
CA GLY A 52 -4.26 -3.20 -5.44
C GLY A 52 -4.73 -2.36 -6.63
N LYS A 53 -5.52 -2.94 -7.54
CA LYS A 53 -6.07 -2.24 -8.72
C LYS A 53 -7.04 -1.13 -8.34
N ILE A 54 -7.91 -1.35 -7.35
CA ILE A 54 -8.82 -0.30 -6.84
C ILE A 54 -8.01 0.87 -6.29
N ILE A 55 -6.97 0.57 -5.51
CA ILE A 55 -6.09 1.58 -4.91
C ILE A 55 -5.33 2.36 -5.97
N LEU A 56 -4.74 1.67 -6.94
CA LEU A 56 -3.99 2.28 -8.04
C LEU A 56 -4.87 3.25 -8.85
N LYS A 57 -6.13 2.87 -9.10
CA LYS A 57 -7.09 3.68 -9.88
C LYS A 57 -7.57 4.93 -9.13
N ASN A 58 -7.71 4.86 -7.80
CA ASN A 58 -8.40 5.88 -7.03
C ASN A 58 -7.47 6.78 -6.19
N ILE A 59 -6.24 6.33 -5.87
CA ILE A 59 -5.27 7.16 -5.16
C ILE A 59 -4.40 7.92 -6.17
N PRO A 60 -4.54 9.25 -6.28
CA PRO A 60 -3.86 10.03 -7.31
C PRO A 60 -2.34 9.97 -7.16
N ASN A 61 -1.62 10.09 -8.28
CA ASN A 61 -0.15 10.03 -8.34
C ASN A 61 0.40 8.73 -7.73
N THR A 62 -0.25 7.60 -7.97
CA THR A 62 0.22 6.27 -7.57
C THR A 62 0.59 5.50 -8.82
N ARG A 63 1.79 4.92 -8.84
CA ARG A 63 2.34 4.12 -9.94
C ARG A 63 2.44 2.64 -9.56
N THR A 64 2.77 2.38 -8.30
CA THR A 64 2.96 1.03 -7.76
C THR A 64 2.19 0.88 -6.45
N VAL A 65 1.49 -0.23 -6.30
CA VAL A 65 0.85 -0.63 -5.04
C VAL A 65 1.49 -1.91 -4.54
N CYS A 66 1.91 -1.91 -3.29
CA CYS A 66 2.50 -3.05 -2.60
C CYS A 66 1.66 -3.46 -1.40
N LYS A 67 1.78 -4.73 -0.99
CA LYS A 67 1.39 -5.21 0.34
C LYS A 67 2.63 -5.43 1.20
N ARG A 68 2.51 -5.24 2.51
CA ARG A 68 3.50 -5.71 3.48
C ARG A 68 3.30 -7.21 3.72
N THR A 69 4.37 -7.98 3.62
CA THR A 69 4.35 -9.44 3.78
C THR A 69 4.90 -9.91 5.12
N GLY A 70 5.51 -9.01 5.90
CA GLY A 70 6.00 -9.31 7.23
C GLY A 70 6.60 -8.11 7.95
N ALA A 71 7.15 -8.37 9.13
CA ALA A 71 7.82 -7.35 9.92
C ALA A 71 9.13 -6.89 9.28
N ILE A 72 9.51 -5.65 9.57
CA ILE A 72 10.82 -5.11 9.21
C ILE A 72 11.90 -5.96 9.91
N SER A 73 12.89 -6.42 9.16
CA SER A 73 13.84 -7.43 9.64
C SER A 73 15.30 -7.07 9.35
N GLY A 74 16.21 -7.74 10.06
CA GLY A 74 17.65 -7.58 9.89
C GLY A 74 18.23 -6.28 10.44
N VAL A 75 19.56 -6.23 10.51
CA VAL A 75 20.32 -5.07 11.01
C VAL A 75 20.04 -3.81 10.16
N GLY A 76 19.85 -4.00 8.86
CA GLY A 76 19.51 -2.93 7.92
C GLY A 76 18.04 -2.50 7.93
N ARG A 77 17.19 -3.07 8.80
CA ARG A 77 15.75 -2.75 8.89
C ARG A 77 15.07 -2.79 7.51
N THR A 78 15.25 -3.90 6.80
CA THR A 78 14.72 -4.07 5.45
C THR A 78 13.21 -4.36 5.50
N PRO A 79 12.37 -3.60 4.77
CA PRO A 79 10.95 -3.89 4.64
C PRO A 79 10.69 -5.20 3.91
N GLN A 80 9.64 -5.91 4.31
CA GLN A 80 9.13 -7.08 3.57
C GLN A 80 7.86 -6.67 2.85
N ILE A 81 7.95 -6.44 1.54
CA ILE A 81 6.84 -6.00 0.69
C ILE A 81 6.80 -6.76 -0.62
N GLU A 82 5.62 -6.80 -1.23
CA GLU A 82 5.37 -7.42 -2.55
C GLU A 82 4.48 -6.50 -3.38
N VAL A 83 4.79 -6.35 -4.67
CA VAL A 83 3.97 -5.56 -5.61
C VAL A 83 2.69 -6.34 -5.94
N ILE A 84 1.53 -5.70 -5.76
CA ILE A 84 0.21 -6.30 -6.02
C ILE A 84 -0.53 -5.62 -7.18
N ALA A 85 -0.13 -4.40 -7.57
CA ALA A 85 -0.67 -3.73 -8.76
C ALA A 85 0.27 -2.62 -9.27
N GLY A 86 0.16 -2.32 -10.57
CA GLY A 86 0.91 -1.26 -11.22
C GLY A 86 2.28 -1.72 -11.73
N ASP A 87 3.25 -0.81 -11.74
CA ASP A 87 4.60 -1.11 -12.22
C ASP A 87 5.34 -2.03 -11.24
N ASN A 88 6.10 -3.00 -11.76
CA ASN A 88 6.95 -3.85 -10.93
C ASN A 88 8.27 -3.16 -10.50
N ASN A 89 8.20 -1.86 -10.21
CA ASN A 89 9.34 -1.04 -9.80
C ASN A 89 8.99 -0.31 -8.50
N THR A 90 9.86 -0.48 -7.50
CA THR A 90 9.73 0.06 -6.15
C THR A 90 10.69 1.21 -5.84
N GLU A 91 11.43 1.72 -6.84
CA GLU A 91 12.18 2.97 -6.73
C GLU A 91 11.24 4.17 -6.81
N THR A 92 11.42 5.15 -5.92
CA THR A 92 10.61 6.37 -5.88
C THR A 92 11.46 7.60 -5.52
N ILE A 93 10.86 8.77 -5.70
CA ILE A 93 11.36 10.04 -5.17
C ILE A 93 10.32 10.56 -4.18
N HIS A 94 10.69 10.58 -2.90
CA HIS A 94 9.86 11.15 -1.84
C HIS A 94 10.28 12.59 -1.55
N LYS A 95 9.31 13.49 -1.38
CA LYS A 95 9.55 14.88 -0.96
C LYS A 95 9.11 15.08 0.47
N GLU A 96 10.05 15.44 1.34
CA GLU A 96 9.78 15.79 2.74
C GLU A 96 10.64 16.99 3.13
N ASN A 97 10.03 17.97 3.80
CA ASN A 97 10.70 19.20 4.27
C ASN A 97 11.52 19.95 3.19
N GLY A 98 11.09 19.89 1.92
CA GLY A 98 11.76 20.53 0.79
C GLY A 98 12.90 19.71 0.17
N CYS A 99 13.32 18.62 0.79
CA CYS A 99 14.32 17.69 0.28
C CYS A 99 13.69 16.61 -0.59
N LEU A 100 14.46 16.11 -1.57
CA LEU A 100 14.09 14.98 -2.42
C LEU A 100 14.94 13.77 -2.06
N TYR A 101 14.28 12.67 -1.74
CA TYR A 101 14.91 11.41 -1.37
C TYR A 101 14.61 10.37 -2.44
N LYS A 102 15.64 9.93 -3.16
CA LYS A 102 15.54 8.86 -4.14
C LYS A 102 15.98 7.53 -3.51
N PHE A 103 15.08 6.55 -3.45
CA PHE A 103 15.38 5.25 -2.85
C PHE A 103 14.38 4.17 -3.28
N ASP A 104 14.70 2.92 -2.96
CA ASP A 104 13.86 1.74 -3.19
C ASP A 104 13.13 1.34 -1.91
N VAL A 105 11.80 1.43 -1.91
CA VAL A 105 10.97 1.15 -0.72
C VAL A 105 10.97 -0.32 -0.31
N SER A 106 11.42 -1.23 -1.19
CA SER A 106 11.61 -2.65 -0.84
C SER A 106 12.91 -2.90 -0.07
N LYS A 107 13.84 -1.95 -0.11
CA LYS A 107 15.20 -2.10 0.47
C LYS A 107 15.40 -1.23 1.70
N ILE A 108 14.77 -0.05 1.73
CA ILE A 108 14.99 0.96 2.76
C ILE A 108 13.67 1.27 3.48
N MET A 109 13.68 1.12 4.81
CA MET A 109 12.58 1.56 5.66
C MET A 109 12.45 3.09 5.62
N PHE A 110 11.22 3.56 5.42
CA PHE A 110 10.88 4.97 5.50
C PHE A 110 9.83 5.20 6.59
N SER A 111 10.15 6.11 7.52
CA SER A 111 9.26 6.55 8.59
C SER A 111 9.11 8.06 8.50
N LYS A 112 7.86 8.52 8.38
CA LYS A 112 7.52 9.93 8.30
C LYS A 112 7.93 10.64 9.60
N GLY A 113 8.60 11.79 9.49
CA GLY A 113 8.88 12.67 10.62
C GLY A 113 10.07 12.29 11.51
N ASN A 114 10.96 11.41 11.02
CA ASN A 114 12.29 11.21 11.60
C ASN A 114 13.29 12.25 11.12
#